data_AF-A0A7X3ZYH2-F1
#
_entry.id   AF-A0A7X3ZYH2-F1
#
_cell.length_a   1.000
_cell.length_b   1.000
_cell.length_c   1.000
_cell.angle_alpha   90.00
_cell.angle_beta   90.00
_cell.angle_gamma   90.00
#
_symmetry.space_group_name_H-M   'P 1'
#
loop_
_entity.id
_entity.type
_entity.pdbx_description
1 polymer ?
#
loop_
_entity_poly.entity_id
_entity_poly.type
_entity_poly.pdbx_seq_one_letter_code
_entity_poly.pdbx_strand_id
1 'polypeptide(L)'
;MKTLSRTLKAAVWAALALVPARLWAQGTSPWVEAIDELQTQFTGPIARGLSLIAIVVGGLMFAFGEGGSKRTLAGIIFGIGMAMGAVNFLAWLF
;
A
#
# COMPACT_ATOMS: atom_id res chain seq x y z
N MET A 1 -8.86 -48.96 -7.37
CA MET A 1 -10.05 -48.11 -7.13
C MET A 1 -10.21 -47.67 -5.66
N LYS A 2 -9.93 -48.51 -4.64
CA LYS A 2 -10.11 -48.16 -3.21
C LYS A 2 -9.09 -47.16 -2.63
N THR A 3 -7.94 -46.98 -3.27
CA THR A 3 -6.90 -46.01 -2.89
C THR A 3 -7.24 -44.60 -3.35
N LEU A 4 -7.88 -44.47 -4.52
CA LEU A 4 -8.31 -43.19 -5.09
C LEU A 4 -9.42 -42.52 -4.25
N SER A 5 -10.33 -43.31 -3.68
CA SER A 5 -11.38 -42.79 -2.80
C SER A 5 -10.85 -42.36 -1.43
N ARG A 6 -9.70 -42.88 -1.00
CA ARG A 6 -9.04 -42.48 0.25
C ARG A 6 -8.29 -41.16 0.11
N THR A 7 -7.60 -40.96 -1.01
CA THR A 7 -6.90 -39.69 -1.29
C THR A 7 -7.88 -38.53 -1.52
N LEU A 8 -9.01 -38.78 -2.18
CA LEU A 8 -10.08 -37.78 -2.35
C LEU A 8 -10.69 -37.35 -1.01
N LYS A 9 -10.97 -38.30 -0.11
CA LYS A 9 -11.49 -37.96 1.23
C LYS A 9 -10.47 -37.18 2.05
N ALA A 10 -9.19 -37.54 2.00
CA ALA A 10 -8.13 -36.82 2.68
C ALA A 10 -7.96 -35.39 2.15
N ALA A 11 -8.06 -35.18 0.84
CA ALA A 11 -8.03 -33.86 0.23
C ALA A 11 -9.22 -32.98 0.64
N VAL A 12 -10.42 -33.56 0.74
CA VAL A 12 -11.62 -32.85 1.24
C VAL A 12 -11.45 -32.45 2.70
N TRP A 13 -10.93 -33.33 3.56
CA TRP A 13 -10.68 -33.01 4.96
C TRP A 13 -9.58 -31.95 5.14
N ALA A 14 -8.52 -31.99 4.32
CA ALA A 14 -7.48 -30.97 4.31
C ALA A 14 -8.01 -29.61 3.84
N ALA A 15 -8.88 -29.59 2.82
CA ALA A 15 -9.56 -28.38 2.37
C ALA A 15 -10.48 -27.82 3.46
N LEU A 16 -11.24 -28.67 4.16
CA LEU A 16 -12.13 -28.26 5.25
C LEU A 16 -11.36 -27.70 6.45
N ALA A 17 -10.16 -28.22 6.72
CA ALA A 17 -9.28 -27.75 7.81
C ALA A 17 -8.65 -26.37 7.55
N LEU A 18 -8.61 -25.90 6.29
CA LEU A 18 -8.12 -24.57 5.91
C LEU A 18 -9.22 -23.49 5.94
N VAL A 19 -10.49 -23.89 6.00
CA VAL A 19 -11.64 -22.98 6.08
C VAL A 19 -11.71 -22.14 7.37
N PRO A 20 -11.37 -22.67 8.58
CA PRO A 20 -11.43 -21.90 9.81
C PRO A 20 -10.52 -20.68 9.75
N ALA A 21 -9.31 -20.77 9.21
CA ALA A 21 -8.39 -19.64 9.13
C ALA A 21 -8.97 -18.43 8.38
N ARG A 22 -9.86 -18.66 7.39
CA ARG A 22 -10.55 -17.60 6.63
C ARG A 22 -11.77 -17.04 7.38
N LEU A 23 -12.43 -17.84 8.21
CA LEU A 23 -13.59 -17.39 9.01
C LEU A 23 -13.21 -16.50 10.20
N TRP A 24 -12.00 -16.63 10.74
CA TRP A 24 -11.54 -15.78 11.85
C TRP A 24 -11.19 -14.35 11.40
N ALA A 25 -11.07 -14.10 10.09
CA ALA A 25 -10.98 -12.76 9.53
C ALA A 25 -12.36 -12.07 9.39
N GLN A 26 -13.45 -12.84 9.39
CA GLN A 26 -14.83 -12.33 9.23
C GLN A 26 -15.49 -11.90 10.56
N GLY A 27 -14.75 -11.97 11.68
CA GLY A 27 -15.25 -11.57 13.01
C GLY A 27 -15.09 -10.08 13.34
N THR A 28 -14.39 -9.33 12.49
CA THR A 28 -14.21 -7.88 12.65
C THR A 28 -15.36 -7.16 11.96
N SER A 29 -15.97 -6.18 12.63
CA SER A 29 -17.03 -5.36 12.04
C SER A 29 -16.59 -4.85 10.66
N PRO A 30 -17.43 -4.93 9.61
CA PRO A 30 -17.08 -4.42 8.26
C PRO A 30 -16.63 -2.95 8.27
N TRP A 31 -17.09 -2.19 9.26
CA TRP A 31 -16.66 -0.80 9.48
C TRP A 31 -15.23 -0.68 9.99
N VAL A 32 -14.80 -1.59 10.84
CA VAL A 32 -13.43 -1.62 11.38
C VAL A 32 -12.45 -2.08 10.30
N GLU A 33 -12.85 -3.05 9.47
CA GLU A 33 -12.08 -3.49 8.31
C GLU A 33 -11.93 -2.36 7.27
N ALA A 34 -13.01 -1.63 6.97
CA ALA A 34 -12.95 -0.46 6.08
C ALA A 34 -12.01 0.65 6.61
N ILE A 35 -11.97 0.88 7.93
CA ILE A 35 -11.06 1.86 8.53
C ILE A 35 -9.59 1.41 8.41
N ASP A 36 -9.31 0.12 8.54
CA ASP A 36 -7.97 -0.44 8.37
C ASP A 36 -7.52 -0.39 6.90
N GLU A 37 -8.41 -0.71 5.97
CA GLU A 37 -8.18 -0.53 4.54
C GLU A 37 -7.89 0.94 4.19
N LEU A 38 -8.66 1.88 4.74
CA LEU A 38 -8.40 3.32 4.53
C LEU A 38 -7.01 3.72 5.03
N GLN A 39 -6.61 3.30 6.23
CA GLN A 39 -5.27 3.57 6.76
C GLN A 39 -4.17 3.01 5.85
N THR A 40 -4.36 1.78 5.35
CA THR A 40 -3.45 1.14 4.40
C THR A 40 -3.39 1.91 3.07
N GLN A 41 -4.53 2.39 2.57
CA GLN A 41 -4.59 3.16 1.33
C GLN A 41 -3.93 4.55 1.47
N PHE A 42 -4.13 5.22 2.60
CA PHE A 42 -3.50 6.50 2.90
C PHE A 42 -1.98 6.40 3.01
N THR A 43 -1.47 5.31 3.58
CA THR A 43 -0.02 5.10 3.75
C THR A 43 0.66 4.48 2.52
N GLY A 44 -0.09 3.80 1.63
CA GLY A 44 0.45 3.17 0.43
C GLY A 44 0.13 3.93 -0.87
N PRO A 45 -0.93 3.57 -1.61
CA PRO A 45 -1.19 4.09 -2.96
C PRO A 45 -1.43 5.60 -3.00
N ILE A 46 -2.16 6.15 -2.03
CA ILE A 46 -2.46 7.58 -1.99
C ILE A 46 -1.18 8.37 -1.68
N ALA A 47 -0.37 7.94 -0.70
CA ALA A 47 0.92 8.56 -0.40
C ALA A 47 1.87 8.57 -1.61
N ARG A 48 1.91 7.48 -2.38
CA ARG A 48 2.69 7.40 -3.64
C ARG A 48 2.22 8.41 -4.67
N GLY A 49 0.90 8.54 -4.87
CA GLY A 49 0.33 9.52 -5.79
C GLY A 49 0.66 10.96 -5.38
N LEU A 50 0.51 11.29 -4.09
CA LEU A 50 0.85 12.60 -3.55
C LEU A 50 2.34 12.92 -3.64
N SER A 51 3.20 11.94 -3.40
CA SER A 51 4.66 12.06 -3.58
C SER A 51 5.01 12.46 -5.01
N LEU A 52 4.45 11.78 -6.01
CA LEU A 52 4.70 12.09 -7.42
C LEU A 52 4.22 13.51 -7.78
N ILE A 53 3.02 13.90 -7.33
CA ILE A 53 2.47 15.24 -7.57
C ILE A 53 3.37 16.31 -6.93
N ALA A 54 3.82 16.09 -5.69
CA ALA A 54 4.71 17.03 -4.99
C ALA A 54 6.06 17.20 -5.73
N ILE A 55 6.63 16.12 -6.28
CA ILE A 55 7.85 16.17 -7.09
C ILE A 55 7.63 17.01 -8.35
N VAL A 56 6.53 16.80 -9.07
CA VAL A 56 6.22 17.53 -10.30
C VAL A 56 5.97 19.02 -10.02
N VAL A 57 5.16 19.34 -9.02
CA VAL A 57 4.85 20.72 -8.64
C VAL A 57 6.09 21.43 -8.08
N GLY A 58 6.87 20.75 -7.24
CA GLY A 58 8.15 21.27 -6.75
C GLY A 58 9.13 21.55 -7.88
N GLY A 59 9.24 20.66 -8.87
CA GLY A 59 10.07 20.88 -10.06
C GLY A 59 9.61 22.06 -10.92
N LEU A 60 8.30 22.19 -11.16
CA LEU A 60 7.73 23.33 -11.90
C LEU A 60 7.96 24.65 -11.17
N MET A 61 7.72 24.69 -9.86
CA MET A 61 7.93 25.89 -9.04
C MET A 61 9.42 26.26 -8.94
N PHE A 62 10.32 25.28 -9.02
CA PHE A 62 11.77 25.55 -9.10
C PHE A 62 12.17 26.11 -10.46
N ALA A 63 11.58 25.61 -11.56
CA ALA A 63 11.87 26.07 -12.92
C ALA A 63 11.34 27.48 -13.20
N PHE A 64 10.16 27.82 -12.70
CA PHE A 64 9.48 29.12 -12.93
C PHE A 64 9.47 30.03 -11.68
N GLY A 65 10.24 29.68 -10.65
CA GLY A 65 10.30 30.41 -9.39
C GLY A 65 11.09 31.70 -9.50
N GLU A 66 10.48 32.75 -10.03
CA GLU A 66 11.02 34.12 -9.96
C GLU A 66 10.92 34.63 -8.52
N GLY A 67 11.98 34.41 -7.73
CA GLY A 67 12.13 34.89 -6.36
C GLY A 67 12.63 33.83 -5.37
N GLY A 68 13.57 34.23 -4.50
CA GLY A 68 14.25 33.33 -3.56
C GLY A 68 13.30 32.54 -2.64
N SER A 69 12.22 33.16 -2.16
CA SER A 69 11.26 32.50 -1.28
C SER A 69 10.46 31.37 -1.98
N LYS A 70 10.03 31.59 -3.24
CA LYS A 70 9.29 30.59 -4.02
C LYS A 70 10.16 29.39 -4.39
N ARG A 71 11.45 29.64 -4.68
CA ARG A 71 12.43 28.57 -4.96
C ARG A 71 12.75 27.74 -3.72
N THR A 72 12.80 28.35 -2.54
CA THR A 72 12.97 27.64 -1.26
C THR A 72 11.75 26.77 -0.95
N LEU A 73 10.53 27.29 -1.12
CA LEU A 73 9.30 26.53 -0.91
C LEU A 73 9.21 25.33 -1.86
N ALA A 74 9.58 25.52 -3.13
CA ALA A 74 9.67 24.47 -4.13
C ALA A 74 10.62 23.33 -3.71
N GLY A 75 11.78 23.67 -3.16
CA GLY A 75 12.76 22.71 -2.67
C GLY A 75 12.24 21.89 -1.48
N ILE A 76 11.49 22.51 -0.56
CA ILE A 76 10.86 21.81 0.57
C ILE A 76 9.81 20.82 0.07
N ILE A 77 8.90 21.26 -0.81
CA ILE A 77 7.85 20.40 -1.38
C ILE A 77 8.46 19.25 -2.19
N PHE A 78 9.50 19.54 -2.98
CA PHE A 78 10.24 18.54 -3.75
C PHE A 78 10.93 17.51 -2.83
N GLY A 79 11.59 17.97 -1.76
CA GLY A 79 12.26 17.11 -0.79
C GLY A 79 11.29 16.20 -0.03
N ILE A 80 10.13 16.71 0.39
CA ILE A 80 9.07 15.91 1.01
C ILE A 80 8.54 14.86 0.03
N GLY A 81 8.28 15.25 -1.22
CA GLY A 81 7.88 14.34 -2.28
C GLY A 81 8.88 13.20 -2.48
N MET A 82 10.18 13.51 -2.58
CA MET A 82 11.23 12.50 -2.71
C MET A 82 11.35 11.59 -1.48
N ALA A 83 11.26 12.12 -0.26
CA ALA A 83 11.33 11.33 0.97
C ALA A 83 10.20 10.29 1.05
N MET A 84 8.97 10.68 0.71
CA MET A 84 7.83 9.75 0.66
C MET A 84 7.98 8.69 -0.45
N GLY A 85 8.57 9.06 -1.59
CA GLY A 85 8.86 8.14 -2.69
C GLY A 85 9.94 7.11 -2.34
N ALA A 86 10.96 7.53 -1.60
CA ALA A 86 12.09 6.68 -1.21
C ALA A 86 11.69 5.50 -0.33
N VAL A 87 10.68 5.65 0.55
CA VAL A 87 10.16 4.55 1.37
C VAL A 87 9.68 3.38 0.50
N ASN A 88 9.09 3.68 -0.66
CA ASN A 88 8.63 2.65 -1.60
C ASN A 88 9.77 2.03 -2.40
N PHE A 89 10.81 2.80 -2.73
CA PHE A 89 12.03 2.23 -3.32
C PHE A 89 12.71 1.24 -2.37
N LEU A 90 12.78 1.59 -1.08
CA LEU A 90 13.36 0.74 -0.05
C LEU A 90 12.53 -0.55 0.17
N ALA A 91 11.20 -0.44 0.16
CA ALA A 91 10.29 -1.59 0.25
C ALA A 91 10.27 -2.48 -1.01
N TRP A 92 10.78 -2.01 -2.14
CA TRP A 92 11.01 -2.84 -3.33
C TRP A 92 12.38 -3.52 -3.30
N LEU A 93 13.38 -2.87 -2.68
CA LEU A 93 14.76 -3.35 -2.61
C LEU A 93 14.95 -4.53 -1.64
N PHE A 94 14.17 -4.56 -0.56
CA PHE A 94 14.21 -5.58 0.50
C PHE A 94 12.91 -6.38 0.53
#